data_AF-A0A5J4RFT6-F1
#
_entry.id   AF-A0A5J4RFT6-F1
#
_cell.length_a   1.000
_cell.length_b   1.000
_cell.length_c   1.000
_cell.angle_alpha   90.00
_cell.angle_beta   90.00
_cell.angle_gamma   90.00
#
_symmetry.space_group_name_H-M   'P 1'
#
loop_
_entity.id
_entity.type
_entity.pdbx_description
1 polymer ?
#
loop_
_entity_poly.entity_id
_entity_poly.type
_entity_poly.pdbx_seq_one_letter_code
_entity_poly.pdbx_strand_id
1 'polypeptide(L)'
;IREGGKITISESTVFQNCQSISGNGGGIYIDIDLIIGSYIKILQAQFAQCQSYNTTIPNQRAGYGSGIFMIINNWANELDGIDLRGAEYINCFADQGDKGLFIVMSDLQYLCRLGDPKGQYIRSIGYQDEISDMDILKGYLGQPSDFESSSNTDEYLSLQVSPLEPFWSQLGNRWYISSVNEGQNIIACGQKDHPCKTITYTLDRLPSDYTLYDPTTENVNMILLENDLLETEINVNAGTILGQDVAIKSLGGGKGLSAPQNLYK
;
A
#
# COMPACT_ATOMS: atom_id res chain seq x y z
N ILE A 1 10.29 -15.77 13.95
CA ILE A 1 10.99 -16.72 13.05
C ILE A 1 12.38 -16.17 12.80
N ARG A 2 13.41 -16.82 13.34
CA ARG A 2 14.83 -16.42 13.27
C ARG A 2 15.69 -17.65 13.03
N GLU A 3 16.96 -17.45 12.65
CA GLU A 3 18.00 -18.49 12.64
C GLU A 3 17.64 -19.76 11.84
N GLY A 4 17.08 -19.61 10.63
CA GLY A 4 16.72 -20.75 9.78
C GLY A 4 15.39 -21.40 10.14
N GLY A 5 14.58 -20.76 10.99
CA GLY A 5 13.21 -21.18 11.30
C GLY A 5 12.32 -21.17 10.05
N LYS A 6 11.55 -22.24 9.88
CA LYS A 6 10.75 -22.47 8.67
C LYS A 6 9.32 -22.81 9.07
N ILE A 7 8.36 -22.07 8.53
CA ILE A 7 6.94 -22.34 8.73
C ILE A 7 6.29 -22.63 7.38
N THR A 8 5.57 -23.75 7.31
CA THR A 8 4.67 -24.07 6.21
C THR A 8 3.30 -24.39 6.78
N ILE A 9 2.26 -23.72 6.28
CA ILE A 9 0.86 -24.01 6.55
C ILE A 9 0.25 -24.52 5.24
N SER A 10 -0.29 -25.74 5.29
CA SER A 10 -0.83 -26.46 4.15
C SER A 10 -2.01 -27.33 4.59
N GLU A 11 -2.50 -28.18 3.68
CA GLU A 11 -3.50 -29.22 3.99
C GLU A 11 -4.85 -28.68 4.50
N SER A 12 -5.36 -27.63 3.86
CA SER A 12 -6.67 -27.04 4.18
C SER A 12 -6.83 -26.64 5.65
N THR A 13 -5.83 -25.94 6.20
CA THR A 13 -5.91 -25.42 7.58
C THR A 13 -6.94 -24.30 7.68
N VAL A 14 -7.69 -24.23 8.79
CA VAL A 14 -8.68 -23.17 9.04
C VAL A 14 -8.39 -22.49 10.39
N PHE A 15 -8.18 -21.18 10.34
CA PHE A 15 -8.17 -20.28 11.49
C PHE A 15 -9.55 -19.61 11.54
N GLN A 16 -10.36 -19.95 12.54
CA GLN A 16 -11.73 -19.46 12.63
C GLN A 16 -11.99 -18.75 13.96
N ASN A 17 -12.61 -17.57 13.91
CA ASN A 17 -12.97 -16.76 15.07
C ASN A 17 -11.78 -16.43 16.00
N CYS A 18 -10.56 -16.39 15.44
CA CYS A 18 -9.37 -16.03 16.20
C CYS A 18 -9.39 -14.52 16.50
N GLN A 19 -9.02 -14.13 17.71
CA GLN A 19 -9.05 -12.72 18.12
C GLN A 19 -7.73 -12.33 18.80
N SER A 20 -7.19 -11.19 18.39
CA SER A 20 -6.09 -10.51 19.07
C SER A 20 -6.63 -9.24 19.73
N ILE A 21 -6.65 -9.22 21.07
CA ILE A 21 -7.13 -8.08 21.86
C ILE A 21 -5.91 -7.26 22.29
N SER A 22 -5.89 -5.97 21.92
CA SER A 22 -4.75 -5.07 22.15
C SER A 22 -3.45 -5.50 21.45
N GLY A 23 -3.56 -6.27 20.36
CA GLY A 23 -2.44 -6.76 19.58
C GLY A 23 -2.75 -6.81 18.08
N ASN A 24 -1.83 -7.39 17.31
CA ASN A 24 -1.97 -7.59 15.86
C ASN A 24 -2.16 -9.08 15.53
N GLY A 25 -2.55 -9.38 14.30
CA GLY A 25 -2.55 -10.76 13.80
C GLY A 25 -3.69 -11.57 14.42
N GLY A 26 -4.93 -11.26 14.07
CA GLY A 26 -6.10 -11.90 14.66
C GLY A 26 -6.08 -13.43 14.51
N GLY A 27 -5.66 -13.94 13.36
CA GLY A 27 -5.33 -15.35 13.15
C GLY A 27 -3.88 -15.67 13.50
N ILE A 28 -2.94 -14.96 12.87
CA ILE A 28 -1.50 -15.20 13.04
C ILE A 28 -0.75 -13.86 13.14
N TYR A 29 0.12 -13.76 14.14
CA TYR A 29 1.19 -12.77 14.23
C TYR A 29 2.51 -13.42 13.81
N ILE A 30 3.21 -12.82 12.84
CA ILE A 30 4.55 -13.23 12.42
C ILE A 30 5.51 -12.06 12.57
N ASP A 31 6.59 -12.30 13.29
CA ASP A 31 7.81 -11.52 13.18
C ASP A 31 8.88 -12.44 12.58
N ILE A 32 9.36 -12.12 11.38
CA ILE A 32 10.34 -12.94 10.63
C ILE A 32 11.58 -12.13 10.28
N ASP A 33 12.74 -12.79 10.40
CA ASP A 33 14.02 -12.31 9.89
C ASP A 33 14.51 -13.30 8.84
N LEU A 34 14.80 -12.79 7.65
CA LEU A 34 15.12 -13.57 6.46
C LEU A 34 16.63 -13.68 6.16
N ILE A 35 17.54 -13.31 7.10
CA ILE A 35 19.01 -13.39 6.87
C ILE A 35 19.50 -14.81 6.52
N ILE A 36 19.04 -15.84 7.22
CA ILE A 36 19.58 -17.21 7.06
C ILE A 36 18.45 -18.22 6.90
N GLY A 37 18.05 -18.52 5.66
CA GLY A 37 17.23 -19.69 5.32
C GLY A 37 15.85 -19.78 5.98
N SER A 38 15.42 -18.73 6.68
CA SER A 38 14.10 -18.64 7.28
C SER A 38 13.05 -18.49 6.19
N TYR A 39 11.85 -19.05 6.39
CA TYR A 39 10.73 -18.74 5.51
C TYR A 39 9.39 -18.90 6.21
N ILE A 40 8.39 -18.27 5.60
CA ILE A 40 6.97 -18.49 5.82
C ILE A 40 6.31 -18.86 4.49
N LYS A 41 5.60 -19.98 4.46
CA LYS A 41 4.75 -20.39 3.35
C LYS A 41 3.36 -20.73 3.85
N ILE A 42 2.34 -20.11 3.28
CA ILE A 42 0.93 -20.44 3.45
C ILE A 42 0.43 -20.89 2.09
N LEU A 43 0.40 -22.21 1.90
CA LEU A 43 0.09 -22.85 0.63
C LEU A 43 -1.39 -23.25 0.54
N GLN A 44 -2.05 -23.42 1.69
CA GLN A 44 -3.49 -23.65 1.75
C GLN A 44 -4.02 -23.39 3.17
N ALA A 45 -4.57 -22.20 3.42
CA ALA A 45 -5.22 -21.87 4.68
C ALA A 45 -6.35 -20.86 4.50
N GLN A 46 -7.41 -21.03 5.29
CA GLN A 46 -8.50 -20.07 5.39
C GLN A 46 -8.45 -19.35 6.74
N PHE A 47 -8.57 -18.03 6.70
CA PHE A 47 -8.73 -17.16 7.85
C PHE A 47 -10.16 -16.62 7.83
N ALA A 48 -11.02 -17.15 8.68
CA ALA A 48 -12.44 -16.84 8.70
C ALA A 48 -12.82 -16.15 10.00
N GLN A 49 -13.40 -14.95 9.90
CA GLN A 49 -13.89 -14.18 11.04
C GLN A 49 -12.78 -13.88 12.08
N CYS A 50 -11.53 -13.84 11.65
CA CYS A 50 -10.41 -13.43 12.49
C CYS A 50 -10.40 -11.92 12.70
N GLN A 51 -10.05 -11.48 13.92
CA GLN A 51 -10.17 -10.07 14.32
C GLN A 51 -8.96 -9.57 15.11
N SER A 52 -8.54 -8.33 14.86
CA SER A 52 -7.48 -7.66 15.62
C SER A 52 -7.95 -6.30 16.13
N TYR A 53 -7.88 -6.09 17.44
CA TYR A 53 -8.42 -4.92 18.11
C TYR A 53 -7.34 -4.04 18.74
N ASN A 54 -7.47 -2.73 18.60
CA ASN A 54 -6.72 -1.71 19.33
C ASN A 54 -7.60 -1.11 20.42
N THR A 55 -7.54 -1.66 21.62
CA THR A 55 -8.61 -1.41 22.60
C THR A 55 -8.50 -0.12 23.39
N THR A 56 -7.37 0.62 23.43
CA THR A 56 -7.32 1.75 24.39
C THR A 56 -6.21 2.80 24.31
N ILE A 57 -5.10 2.63 23.57
CA ILE A 57 -3.95 3.55 23.69
C ILE A 57 -3.55 4.14 22.33
N PRO A 58 -3.63 5.47 22.14
CA PRO A 58 -3.06 6.16 20.97
C PRO A 58 -1.57 5.86 20.83
N ASN A 59 -1.07 5.68 19.61
CA ASN A 59 0.29 5.24 19.30
C ASN A 59 0.64 3.81 19.73
N GLN A 60 -0.34 2.99 20.14
CA GLN A 60 -0.12 1.56 20.26
C GLN A 60 -0.20 0.94 18.87
N ARG A 61 0.86 0.24 18.46
CA ARG A 61 0.94 -0.51 17.20
C ARG A 61 0.13 -1.81 17.30
N ALA A 62 -1.18 -1.67 17.54
CA ALA A 62 -2.14 -2.75 17.71
C ALA A 62 -3.32 -2.59 16.75
N GLY A 63 -4.08 -3.67 16.57
CA GLY A 63 -5.28 -3.67 15.72
C GLY A 63 -4.99 -3.76 14.23
N TYR A 64 -3.81 -4.25 13.83
CA TYR A 64 -3.45 -4.53 12.43
C TYR A 64 -3.47 -6.03 12.13
N GLY A 65 -3.73 -6.39 10.88
CA GLY A 65 -3.65 -7.75 10.35
C GLY A 65 -4.72 -8.65 10.96
N SER A 66 -5.95 -8.49 10.53
CA SER A 66 -7.08 -9.26 11.07
C SER A 66 -6.97 -10.77 10.87
N GLY A 67 -6.50 -11.21 9.71
CA GLY A 67 -6.12 -12.60 9.46
C GLY A 67 -4.64 -12.82 9.82
N ILE A 68 -3.76 -12.10 9.12
CA ILE A 68 -2.31 -12.19 9.28
C ILE A 68 -1.73 -10.80 9.46
N PHE A 69 -0.92 -10.64 10.50
CA PHE A 69 0.01 -9.52 10.64
C PHE A 69 1.44 -10.03 10.51
N MET A 70 2.26 -9.34 9.72
CA MET A 70 3.65 -9.72 9.50
C MET A 70 4.61 -8.52 9.59
N ILE A 71 5.67 -8.68 10.38
CA ILE A 71 6.86 -7.81 10.34
C ILE A 71 8.00 -8.58 9.71
N ILE A 72 8.62 -8.00 8.68
CA ILE A 72 9.67 -8.64 7.90
C ILE A 72 10.96 -7.84 8.05
N ASN A 73 11.96 -8.49 8.65
CA ASN A 73 13.29 -7.95 8.87
C ASN A 73 14.30 -8.59 7.91
N ASN A 74 15.26 -7.78 7.46
CA ASN A 74 16.46 -8.22 6.74
C ASN A 74 16.15 -9.13 5.53
N TRP A 75 15.20 -8.72 4.68
CA TRP A 75 14.91 -9.43 3.44
C TRP A 75 15.93 -9.07 2.37
N ALA A 76 16.70 -10.05 1.91
CA ALA A 76 17.72 -9.89 0.89
C ALA A 76 17.21 -10.36 -0.48
N ASN A 77 16.15 -9.73 -1.00
CA ASN A 77 15.66 -9.70 -2.40
C ASN A 77 15.70 -10.96 -3.30
N GLU A 78 15.88 -12.15 -2.75
CA GLU A 78 15.75 -13.43 -3.45
C GLU A 78 14.33 -13.98 -3.21
N LEU A 79 13.79 -14.72 -4.18
CA LEU A 79 12.43 -15.33 -4.18
C LEU A 79 12.16 -16.29 -2.99
N ASP A 80 13.10 -16.41 -2.07
CA ASP A 80 13.07 -17.31 -0.94
C ASP A 80 12.69 -16.55 0.33
N GLY A 81 11.61 -16.99 0.97
CA GLY A 81 11.27 -16.55 2.31
C GLY A 81 9.79 -16.29 2.56
N ILE A 82 9.03 -15.86 1.55
CA ILE A 82 7.63 -15.43 1.70
C ILE A 82 6.78 -16.00 0.57
N ASP A 83 5.77 -16.80 0.90
CA ASP A 83 4.76 -17.27 -0.06
C ASP A 83 3.41 -17.42 0.63
N LEU A 84 2.50 -16.47 0.44
CA LEU A 84 1.17 -16.46 1.06
C LEU A 84 0.04 -16.76 0.06
N ARG A 85 0.38 -17.30 -1.14
CA ARG A 85 -0.57 -17.55 -2.25
C ARG A 85 -1.79 -18.39 -1.87
N GLY A 86 -1.64 -19.24 -0.86
CA GLY A 86 -2.69 -20.13 -0.39
C GLY A 86 -3.57 -19.56 0.70
N ALA A 87 -3.44 -18.27 1.05
CA ALA A 87 -4.23 -17.64 2.10
C ALA A 87 -5.55 -17.09 1.55
N GLU A 88 -6.67 -17.49 2.15
CA GLU A 88 -8.00 -16.93 1.92
C GLU A 88 -8.46 -16.17 3.16
N TYR A 89 -8.93 -14.93 3.00
CA TYR A 89 -9.46 -14.11 4.11
C TYR A 89 -10.97 -13.91 3.94
N ILE A 90 -11.75 -14.32 4.93
CA ILE A 90 -13.22 -14.31 4.88
C ILE A 90 -13.77 -13.58 6.10
N ASN A 91 -14.45 -12.46 5.88
CA ASN A 91 -15.10 -11.67 6.93
C ASN A 91 -14.18 -11.33 8.11
N CYS A 92 -12.90 -11.12 7.83
CA CYS A 92 -11.92 -10.67 8.81
C CYS A 92 -12.02 -9.15 9.02
N PHE A 93 -11.65 -8.67 10.20
CA PHE A 93 -11.77 -7.26 10.56
C PHE A 93 -10.66 -6.79 11.50
N ALA A 94 -10.00 -5.69 11.15
CA ALA A 94 -8.99 -5.03 11.97
C ALA A 94 -9.42 -3.60 12.31
N ASP A 95 -9.19 -3.15 13.55
CA ASP A 95 -9.51 -1.77 13.95
C ASP A 95 -8.75 -0.72 13.12
N GLN A 96 -7.58 -1.06 12.59
CA GLN A 96 -6.78 -0.18 11.72
C GLN A 96 -7.19 -0.26 10.24
N GLY A 97 -8.24 -1.01 9.93
CA GLY A 97 -8.93 -0.96 8.65
C GLY A 97 -8.46 -1.96 7.59
N ASP A 98 -7.54 -2.86 7.87
CA ASP A 98 -7.34 -4.04 7.00
C ASP A 98 -8.39 -5.13 7.25
N LYS A 99 -8.61 -5.98 6.24
CA LYS A 99 -9.62 -7.04 6.24
C LYS A 99 -9.01 -8.43 5.97
N GLY A 100 -7.70 -8.57 6.13
CA GLY A 100 -7.03 -9.85 5.97
C GLY A 100 -5.56 -9.80 6.32
N LEU A 101 -4.77 -9.18 5.46
CA LEU A 101 -3.31 -9.13 5.55
C LEU A 101 -2.83 -7.72 5.88
N PHE A 102 -1.90 -7.64 6.82
CA PHE A 102 -1.08 -6.44 7.05
C PHE A 102 0.41 -6.79 7.11
N ILE A 103 1.22 -6.20 6.23
CA ILE A 103 2.68 -6.41 6.18
C ILE A 103 3.43 -5.12 6.51
N VAL A 104 4.45 -5.21 7.36
CA VAL A 104 5.41 -4.14 7.68
C VAL A 104 6.76 -4.53 7.09
N MET A 105 7.25 -3.79 6.09
CA MET A 105 8.58 -4.01 5.52
C MET A 105 9.09 -2.83 4.67
N SER A 106 10.41 -2.74 4.51
CA SER A 106 11.05 -1.65 3.77
C SER A 106 11.02 -1.82 2.26
N ASP A 107 11.03 -3.06 1.79
CA ASP A 107 11.02 -3.39 0.36
C ASP A 107 9.64 -3.86 -0.13
N LEU A 108 8.57 -3.35 0.50
CA LEU A 108 7.18 -3.83 0.28
C LEU A 108 6.78 -3.76 -1.19
N GLN A 109 7.20 -2.71 -1.89
CA GLN A 109 6.96 -2.55 -3.32
C GLN A 109 7.62 -3.65 -4.15
N TYR A 110 8.85 -4.04 -3.81
CA TYR A 110 9.57 -5.08 -4.52
C TYR A 110 8.85 -6.42 -4.33
N LEU A 111 8.46 -6.77 -3.09
CA LEU A 111 7.64 -7.96 -2.80
C LEU A 111 6.33 -7.95 -3.62
N CYS A 112 5.63 -6.82 -3.62
CA CYS A 112 4.38 -6.64 -4.39
C CYS A 112 4.56 -6.87 -5.89
N ARG A 113 5.76 -6.62 -6.44
CA ARG A 113 6.03 -6.78 -7.88
C ARG A 113 6.50 -8.18 -8.27
N LEU A 114 6.75 -9.08 -7.31
CA LEU A 114 7.18 -10.45 -7.58
C LEU A 114 6.01 -11.33 -8.08
N GLY A 115 6.41 -12.37 -8.83
CA GLY A 115 5.52 -13.40 -9.36
C GLY A 115 4.82 -13.02 -10.67
N ASP A 116 4.10 -13.99 -11.23
CA ASP A 116 3.29 -13.83 -12.45
C ASP A 116 1.90 -14.47 -12.24
N PRO A 117 0.82 -13.68 -12.12
CA PRO A 117 0.79 -12.21 -12.20
C PRO A 117 1.48 -11.54 -11.00
N LYS A 118 1.85 -10.25 -11.13
CA LYS A 118 2.47 -9.48 -10.04
C LYS A 118 1.61 -9.50 -8.78
N GLY A 119 2.26 -9.52 -7.62
CA GLY A 119 1.61 -9.64 -6.32
C GLY A 119 1.29 -11.09 -5.97
N GLN A 120 1.71 -12.06 -6.81
CA GLN A 120 1.39 -13.48 -6.67
C GLN A 120 1.52 -13.93 -5.22
N TYR A 121 2.66 -13.66 -4.59
CA TYR A 121 3.03 -14.17 -3.25
C TYR A 121 2.24 -13.60 -2.07
N ILE A 122 1.36 -12.63 -2.27
CA ILE A 122 0.61 -11.95 -1.20
C ILE A 122 -0.88 -11.77 -1.51
N ARG A 123 -1.31 -12.07 -2.75
CA ARG A 123 -2.73 -12.05 -3.13
C ARG A 123 -3.50 -13.09 -2.32
N SER A 124 -4.71 -12.72 -1.89
CA SER A 124 -5.66 -13.68 -1.35
C SER A 124 -6.19 -14.61 -2.45
N ILE A 125 -6.58 -15.83 -2.09
CA ILE A 125 -7.29 -16.74 -3.01
C ILE A 125 -8.52 -16.02 -3.58
N GLY A 126 -8.61 -15.99 -4.92
CA GLY A 126 -9.73 -15.36 -5.63
C GLY A 126 -9.65 -13.84 -5.78
N TYR A 127 -8.60 -13.18 -5.26
CA TYR A 127 -8.41 -11.75 -5.39
C TYR A 127 -8.24 -11.34 -6.87
N GLN A 128 -9.06 -10.40 -7.32
CA GLN A 128 -9.09 -9.83 -8.67
C GLN A 128 -8.84 -8.33 -8.60
N ASP A 129 -7.87 -7.86 -9.38
CA ASP A 129 -7.53 -6.43 -9.50
C ASP A 129 -8.76 -5.62 -9.93
N GLU A 130 -8.89 -4.40 -9.43
CA GLU A 130 -9.99 -3.45 -9.69
C GLU A 130 -11.40 -3.94 -9.29
N ILE A 131 -11.55 -5.18 -8.79
CA ILE A 131 -12.83 -5.79 -8.41
C ILE A 131 -12.89 -6.07 -6.91
N SER A 132 -11.79 -6.59 -6.35
CA SER A 132 -11.75 -6.98 -4.94
C SER A 132 -11.59 -5.76 -4.04
N ASP A 133 -12.06 -5.90 -2.80
CA ASP A 133 -11.85 -4.88 -1.78
C ASP A 133 -10.35 -4.78 -1.44
N MET A 134 -9.73 -3.65 -1.79
CA MET A 134 -8.30 -3.43 -1.57
C MET A 134 -7.93 -3.43 -0.08
N ASP A 135 -8.88 -3.19 0.83
CA ASP A 135 -8.65 -3.27 2.27
C ASP A 135 -8.31 -4.69 2.74
N ILE A 136 -8.58 -5.73 1.95
CA ILE A 136 -8.16 -7.10 2.26
C ILE A 136 -6.64 -7.18 2.42
N LEU A 137 -5.89 -6.38 1.65
CA LEU A 137 -4.44 -6.43 1.58
C LEU A 137 -3.87 -5.03 1.83
N LYS A 138 -3.36 -4.78 3.04
CA LYS A 138 -2.69 -3.53 3.41
C LYS A 138 -1.27 -3.77 3.88
N GLY A 139 -0.49 -2.69 3.95
CA GLY A 139 0.81 -2.75 4.59
C GLY A 139 1.42 -1.38 4.82
N TYR A 140 2.47 -1.38 5.63
CA TYR A 140 3.34 -0.27 5.93
C TYR A 140 4.63 -0.40 5.13
N LEU A 141 4.93 0.60 4.31
CA LEU A 141 6.19 0.71 3.58
C LEU A 141 7.17 1.57 4.39
N GLY A 142 8.18 0.93 4.99
CA GLY A 142 9.19 1.62 5.80
C GLY A 142 10.01 0.65 6.64
N GLN A 143 10.89 1.16 7.50
CA GLN A 143 11.68 0.31 8.40
C GLN A 143 10.77 -0.30 9.48
N PRO A 144 10.86 -1.62 9.76
CA PRO A 144 10.16 -2.23 10.88
C PRO A 144 10.34 -1.50 12.21
N SER A 145 11.57 -1.06 12.50
CA SER A 145 11.88 -0.29 13.71
C SER A 145 11.12 1.03 13.81
N ASP A 146 10.85 1.68 12.67
CA ASP A 146 10.10 2.94 12.62
C ASP A 146 8.61 2.68 12.86
N PHE A 147 8.08 1.60 12.31
CA PHE A 147 6.71 1.18 12.61
C PHE A 147 6.55 0.89 14.12
N GLU A 148 7.48 0.14 14.72
CA GLU A 148 7.40 -0.24 16.13
C GLU A 148 7.72 0.90 17.10
N SER A 149 8.42 1.94 16.65
CA SER A 149 8.83 3.04 17.52
C SER A 149 7.63 3.85 18.05
N SER A 150 7.60 4.06 19.36
CA SER A 150 6.63 4.94 20.02
C SER A 150 6.90 6.43 19.78
N SER A 151 8.04 6.79 19.18
CA SER A 151 8.35 8.18 18.83
C SER A 151 7.58 8.69 17.61
N ASN A 152 7.10 7.78 16.76
CA ASN A 152 6.37 8.13 15.55
C ASN A 152 4.88 8.32 15.87
N THR A 153 4.26 9.36 15.30
CA THR A 153 2.83 9.59 15.49
C THR A 153 2.00 8.67 14.60
N ASP A 154 0.78 8.35 15.02
CA ASP A 154 -0.18 7.64 14.18
C ASP A 154 -0.45 8.38 12.85
N GLU A 155 -0.42 9.71 12.87
CA GLU A 155 -0.51 10.54 11.66
C GLU A 155 0.64 10.25 10.69
N TYR A 156 1.89 10.26 11.17
CA TYR A 156 3.05 9.94 10.32
C TYR A 156 2.97 8.52 9.75
N LEU A 157 2.59 7.53 10.58
CA LEU A 157 2.44 6.16 10.13
C LEU A 157 1.35 6.00 9.08
N SER A 158 0.22 6.68 9.25
CA SER A 158 -0.89 6.61 8.30
C SER A 158 -0.49 7.01 6.89
N LEU A 159 0.51 7.90 6.74
CA LEU A 159 1.06 8.30 5.44
C LEU A 159 1.86 7.18 4.75
N GLN A 160 2.38 6.22 5.52
CA GLN A 160 3.16 5.09 5.04
C GLN A 160 2.33 3.80 4.90
N VAL A 161 1.08 3.81 5.36
CA VAL A 161 0.14 2.70 5.25
C VAL A 161 -0.68 2.87 3.98
N SER A 162 -0.80 1.80 3.19
CA SER A 162 -1.62 1.80 1.98
C SER A 162 -2.12 0.40 1.65
N PRO A 163 -3.19 0.27 0.85
CA PRO A 163 -3.48 -0.97 0.17
C PRO A 163 -2.29 -1.43 -0.68
N LEU A 164 -2.14 -2.74 -0.87
CA LEU A 164 -0.98 -3.29 -1.57
C LEU A 164 -1.14 -3.29 -3.10
N GLU A 165 -2.37 -3.32 -3.61
CA GLU A 165 -2.65 -3.35 -5.06
C GLU A 165 -2.02 -2.21 -5.86
N PRO A 166 -2.01 -0.96 -5.36
CA PRO A 166 -1.29 0.14 -6.00
C PRO A 166 0.20 -0.11 -6.27
N PHE A 167 0.87 -0.98 -5.52
CA PHE A 167 2.30 -1.27 -5.72
C PHE A 167 2.58 -2.24 -6.88
N TRP A 168 1.59 -3.02 -7.31
CA TRP A 168 1.72 -3.97 -8.43
C TRP A 168 0.91 -3.61 -9.67
N SER A 169 -0.04 -2.69 -9.55
CA SER A 169 -0.79 -2.13 -10.67
C SER A 169 0.03 -1.08 -11.42
N GLN A 170 -0.23 -0.92 -12.72
CA GLN A 170 0.52 0.00 -13.58
C GLN A 170 -0.29 1.28 -13.81
N LEU A 171 0.07 2.37 -13.14
CA LEU A 171 -0.49 3.70 -13.40
C LEU A 171 -0.02 4.31 -14.74
N GLY A 172 1.12 3.83 -15.27
CA GLY A 172 1.85 4.49 -16.34
C GLY A 172 2.26 5.90 -15.92
N ASN A 173 1.92 6.89 -16.76
CA ASN A 173 2.17 8.30 -16.52
C ASN A 173 0.94 9.08 -16.04
N ARG A 174 -0.16 8.40 -15.63
CA ARG A 174 -1.40 9.03 -15.18
C ARG A 174 -1.48 9.06 -13.67
N TRP A 175 -1.78 10.23 -13.13
CA TRP A 175 -1.87 10.48 -11.69
C TRP A 175 -3.18 11.17 -11.38
N TYR A 176 -4.00 10.56 -10.53
CA TYR A 176 -5.31 11.08 -10.18
C TYR A 176 -5.24 11.88 -8.87
N ILE A 177 -5.88 13.05 -8.86
CA ILE A 177 -5.92 13.96 -7.72
C ILE A 177 -7.36 14.29 -7.36
N SER A 178 -7.67 14.29 -6.06
CA SER A 178 -8.99 14.64 -5.52
C SER A 178 -8.83 15.39 -4.20
N SER A 179 -9.19 16.68 -4.19
CA SER A 179 -8.92 17.57 -3.05
C SER A 179 -10.02 17.57 -1.97
N VAL A 180 -11.25 17.20 -2.35
CA VAL A 180 -12.46 17.34 -1.53
C VAL A 180 -12.97 15.99 -1.04
N ASN A 181 -12.95 14.96 -1.89
CA ASN A 181 -13.48 13.63 -1.63
C ASN A 181 -12.37 12.58 -1.76
N GLU A 182 -12.20 11.76 -0.72
CA GLU A 182 -11.42 10.50 -0.70
C GLU A 182 -9.91 10.59 -0.96
N GLY A 183 -9.39 11.71 -1.49
CA GLY A 183 -7.96 11.87 -1.75
C GLY A 183 -7.12 11.91 -0.49
N GLN A 184 -6.03 11.16 -0.50
CA GLN A 184 -5.09 11.05 0.61
C GLN A 184 -3.65 11.17 0.11
N ASN A 185 -2.82 11.92 0.85
CA ASN A 185 -1.40 12.04 0.57
C ASN A 185 -0.62 10.88 1.22
N ILE A 186 -0.96 9.65 0.81
CA ILE A 186 -0.33 8.42 1.30
C ILE A 186 0.67 7.87 0.29
N ILE A 187 1.55 7.00 0.76
CA ILE A 187 2.63 6.41 -0.04
C ILE A 187 2.15 5.54 -1.19
N ALA A 188 0.86 5.24 -1.35
CA ALA A 188 0.36 4.58 -2.56
C ALA A 188 -0.82 5.27 -3.25
N CYS A 189 -0.92 6.59 -3.11
CA CYS A 189 -1.88 7.39 -3.84
C CYS A 189 -1.50 7.60 -5.32
N GLY A 190 -2.45 8.10 -6.10
CA GLY A 190 -2.28 8.47 -7.50
C GLY A 190 -3.10 7.61 -8.46
N GLN A 191 -3.73 6.55 -7.93
CA GLN A 191 -4.70 5.73 -8.67
C GLN A 191 -6.04 6.43 -8.76
N LYS A 192 -6.86 6.03 -9.74
CA LYS A 192 -8.21 6.60 -9.87
C LYS A 192 -9.06 6.39 -8.62
N ASP A 193 -9.00 5.18 -8.05
CA ASP A 193 -9.79 4.81 -6.87
C ASP A 193 -9.08 5.14 -5.55
N HIS A 194 -7.80 5.56 -5.63
CA HIS A 194 -6.99 6.03 -4.50
C HIS A 194 -6.21 7.29 -4.92
N PRO A 195 -6.91 8.40 -5.20
CA PRO A 195 -6.28 9.61 -5.70
C PRO A 195 -5.41 10.26 -4.63
N CYS A 196 -4.35 10.96 -5.06
CA CYS A 196 -3.62 11.82 -4.15
C CYS A 196 -4.48 13.03 -3.77
N LYS A 197 -4.25 13.59 -2.57
CA LYS A 197 -5.03 14.74 -2.11
C LYS A 197 -4.61 16.04 -2.79
N THR A 198 -3.32 16.20 -3.03
CA THR A 198 -2.75 17.45 -3.56
C THR A 198 -1.77 17.18 -4.71
N ILE A 199 -1.73 18.12 -5.65
CA ILE A 199 -0.80 18.11 -6.79
C ILE A 199 0.64 18.24 -6.27
N THR A 200 0.89 19.16 -5.35
CA THR A 200 2.20 19.43 -4.77
C THR A 200 2.78 18.18 -4.12
N TYR A 201 1.99 17.44 -3.34
CA TYR A 201 2.44 16.17 -2.78
C TYR A 201 2.80 15.16 -3.86
N THR A 202 1.98 15.06 -4.91
CA THR A 202 2.20 14.15 -6.03
C THR A 202 3.50 14.46 -6.77
N LEU A 203 3.80 15.74 -7.02
CA LEU A 203 5.02 16.20 -7.70
C LEU A 203 6.32 15.83 -6.96
N ASP A 204 6.26 15.69 -5.64
CA ASP A 204 7.41 15.31 -4.80
C ASP A 204 7.60 13.79 -4.68
N ARG A 205 6.72 12.98 -5.29
CA ARG A 205 6.83 11.51 -5.25
C ARG A 205 7.86 10.99 -6.23
N LEU A 206 8.52 9.89 -5.84
CA LEU A 206 9.48 9.19 -6.69
C LEU A 206 8.75 8.27 -7.70
N PRO A 207 8.96 8.44 -9.01
CA PRO A 207 8.46 7.60 -10.11
C PRO A 207 8.64 6.09 -9.92
N SER A 208 9.81 5.69 -9.42
CA SER A 208 10.20 4.29 -9.20
C SER A 208 9.26 3.55 -8.24
N ASP A 209 8.51 4.30 -7.42
CA ASP A 209 7.68 3.78 -6.36
C ASP A 209 6.41 3.09 -6.90
N TYR A 210 6.01 3.35 -8.16
CA TYR A 210 4.69 2.94 -8.65
C TYR A 210 4.64 2.25 -10.01
N THR A 211 5.54 2.58 -10.93
CA THR A 211 5.38 2.13 -12.33
C THR A 211 6.70 1.97 -13.05
N LEU A 212 6.63 1.38 -14.25
CA LEU A 212 7.64 1.57 -15.29
C LEU A 212 7.33 2.93 -15.94
N TYR A 213 7.77 4.00 -15.30
CA TYR A 213 7.65 5.37 -15.80
C TYR A 213 9.04 6.02 -15.74
N ASP A 214 9.47 6.62 -16.84
CA ASP A 214 10.73 7.35 -16.92
C ASP A 214 10.48 8.86 -16.80
N PRO A 215 10.78 9.46 -15.63
CA PRO A 215 10.55 10.89 -15.39
C PRO A 215 11.42 11.81 -16.26
N THR A 216 12.41 11.27 -16.95
CA THR A 216 13.31 12.04 -17.81
C THR A 216 12.84 12.13 -19.26
N THR A 217 11.94 11.24 -19.68
CA THR A 217 11.49 11.15 -21.08
C THR A 217 9.97 11.20 -21.24
N GLU A 218 9.20 11.02 -20.17
CA GLU A 218 7.74 10.95 -20.22
C GLU A 218 7.06 12.07 -19.42
N ASN A 219 6.03 12.67 -20.01
CA ASN A 219 5.22 13.69 -19.34
C ASN A 219 4.33 13.07 -18.24
N VAL A 220 4.27 13.72 -17.08
CA VAL A 220 3.31 13.40 -16.00
C VAL A 220 1.93 13.94 -16.39
N ASN A 221 0.93 13.07 -16.47
CA ASN A 221 -0.46 13.44 -16.73
C ASN A 221 -1.28 13.43 -15.44
N MET A 222 -1.47 14.60 -14.87
CA MET A 222 -2.30 14.83 -13.69
C MET A 222 -3.76 15.00 -14.09
N ILE A 223 -4.63 14.19 -13.47
CA ILE A 223 -6.06 14.12 -13.76
C ILE A 223 -6.82 14.50 -12.49
N LEU A 224 -7.39 15.71 -12.49
CA LEU A 224 -8.23 16.19 -11.39
C LEU A 224 -9.60 15.53 -11.49
N LEU A 225 -9.98 14.74 -10.49
CA LEU A 225 -11.29 14.10 -10.41
C LEU A 225 -12.40 15.12 -10.08
N GLU A 226 -12.03 16.21 -9.43
CA GLU A 226 -12.91 17.29 -9.01
C GLU A 226 -12.13 18.62 -8.93
N ASN A 227 -12.78 19.69 -8.47
CA ASN A 227 -12.09 20.97 -8.26
C ASN A 227 -10.96 20.83 -7.24
N ASP A 228 -9.84 21.48 -7.53
CA ASP A 228 -8.74 21.63 -6.59
C ASP A 228 -8.87 22.98 -5.88
N LEU A 229 -9.48 22.96 -4.68
CA LEU A 229 -9.64 24.16 -3.85
C LEU A 229 -8.52 24.32 -2.81
N LEU A 230 -7.59 23.34 -2.75
CA LEU A 230 -6.54 23.30 -1.74
C LEU A 230 -5.21 23.85 -2.27
N GLU A 231 -4.95 23.70 -3.57
CA GLU A 231 -3.74 24.25 -4.18
C GLU A 231 -3.85 25.75 -4.41
N THR A 232 -2.86 26.48 -3.90
CA THR A 232 -2.74 27.93 -4.12
C THR A 232 -1.65 28.28 -5.14
N GLU A 233 -0.56 27.52 -5.18
CA GLU A 233 0.56 27.71 -6.12
C GLU A 233 1.15 26.35 -6.50
N ILE A 234 1.20 26.04 -7.79
CA ILE A 234 1.81 24.80 -8.33
C ILE A 234 3.13 25.18 -8.98
N ASN A 235 4.24 24.74 -8.37
CA ASN A 235 5.58 25.05 -8.83
C ASN A 235 6.22 23.82 -9.49
N VAL A 236 6.30 23.82 -10.82
CA VAL A 236 7.06 22.82 -11.59
C VAL A 236 8.38 23.43 -12.02
N ASN A 237 9.50 22.80 -11.63
CA ASN A 237 10.84 23.28 -11.96
C ASN A 237 11.81 22.09 -12.14
N ALA A 238 13.07 22.37 -12.43
CA ALA A 238 14.09 21.33 -12.67
C ALA A 238 14.34 20.41 -11.45
N GLY A 239 13.91 20.80 -10.25
CA GLY A 239 13.97 19.99 -9.03
C GLY A 239 12.71 19.16 -8.75
N THR A 240 11.66 19.26 -9.58
CA THR A 240 10.45 18.44 -9.44
C THR A 240 10.78 16.97 -9.70
N ILE A 241 10.52 16.13 -8.68
CA ILE A 241 10.98 14.74 -8.63
C ILE A 241 10.19 13.87 -9.60
N LEU A 242 8.86 14.03 -9.63
CA LEU A 242 8.01 13.17 -10.42
C LEU A 242 8.21 13.38 -11.92
N GLY A 243 8.68 14.53 -12.37
CA GLY A 243 8.97 14.79 -13.78
C GLY A 243 9.02 16.27 -14.08
N GLN A 244 9.80 16.65 -15.10
CA GLN A 244 10.01 18.06 -15.47
C GLN A 244 8.91 18.60 -16.41
N ASP A 245 8.18 17.71 -17.08
CA ASP A 245 7.06 18.05 -17.97
C ASP A 245 5.73 17.52 -17.39
N VAL A 246 4.88 18.43 -16.93
CA VAL A 246 3.61 18.11 -16.26
C VAL A 246 2.43 18.67 -17.05
N ALA A 247 1.46 17.81 -17.36
CA ALA A 247 0.18 18.17 -17.96
C ALA A 247 -0.94 17.96 -16.93
N ILE A 248 -1.70 19.03 -16.61
CA ILE A 248 -2.81 18.98 -15.67
C ILE A 248 -4.13 19.15 -16.42
N LYS A 249 -5.09 18.25 -16.20
CA LYS A 249 -6.43 18.30 -16.81
C LYS A 249 -7.49 17.79 -15.83
N SER A 250 -8.73 18.24 -15.97
CA SER A 250 -9.85 17.64 -15.24
C SER A 250 -10.38 16.38 -15.92
N LEU A 251 -11.01 15.48 -15.15
CA LEU A 251 -11.68 14.29 -15.67
C LEU A 251 -12.85 14.71 -16.59
N GLY A 252 -12.73 14.44 -17.89
CA GLY A 252 -13.69 14.90 -18.91
C GLY A 252 -13.44 16.32 -19.45
N GLY A 253 -12.47 17.04 -18.90
CA GLY A 253 -12.01 18.36 -19.35
C GLY A 253 -11.04 18.26 -20.52
N GLY A 254 -11.62 18.07 -21.70
CA GLY A 254 -10.91 18.06 -22.98
C GLY A 254 -11.78 18.63 -24.11
N LYS A 255 -12.56 19.69 -23.85
CA LYS A 255 -13.04 20.57 -24.91
C LYS A 255 -12.11 21.77 -24.92
N GLY A 256 -11.28 21.89 -25.95
CA GLY A 256 -10.38 23.01 -26.14
C GLY A 256 -11.14 24.33 -25.99
N LEU A 257 -10.84 25.07 -24.94
CA LEU A 257 -11.24 26.46 -24.80
C LEU A 257 -10.09 27.27 -25.39
N SER A 258 -10.29 27.77 -26.61
CA SER A 258 -9.44 28.82 -27.18
C SER A 258 -9.48 30.02 -26.24
N ALA A 259 -8.28 30.46 -25.81
CA ALA A 259 -8.07 31.50 -24.82
C ALA A 259 -8.87 32.79 -25.11
N PRO A 260 -9.45 33.43 -24.09
CA PRO A 260 -9.35 34.87 -23.96
C PRO A 260 -8.03 35.20 -23.25
N GLN A 261 -7.40 36.24 -23.75
CA GLN A 261 -6.12 36.77 -23.30
C GLN A 261 -6.03 36.98 -21.78
N ASN A 262 -4.83 36.73 -21.26
CA ASN A 262 -4.32 37.09 -19.94
C ASN A 262 -4.84 36.25 -18.77
N LEU A 263 -4.12 35.17 -18.47
CA LEU A 263 -4.05 34.61 -17.13
C LEU A 263 -2.60 34.74 -16.65
N TYR A 264 -2.44 35.61 -15.66
CA TYR A 264 -1.27 35.93 -14.84
C TYR A 264 -0.22 36.87 -15.48
N LYS A 265 -0.09 38.05 -14.85
CA LYS A 265 1.11 38.88 -14.91
C LYS A 265 2.22 38.23 -14.10
#